data_AF-A0A239GP79-F1
#
_entry.id   AF-A0A239GP79-F1
#
_cell.length_a   1.000
_cell.length_b   1.000
_cell.length_c   1.000
_cell.angle_alpha   90.00
_cell.angle_beta   90.00
_cell.angle_gamma   90.00
#
_symmetry.space_group_name_H-M   'P 1'
#
loop_
_entity.id
_entity.type
_entity.pdbx_description
1 polymer ?
#
loop_
_entity_poly.entity_id
_entity_poly.type
_entity_poly.pdbx_seq_one_letter_code
_entity_poly.pdbx_strand_id
1 'polypeptide(L)'
;MITSKINDTHEVSIPTVTVEEVSNQTLGMLEDSRSNCFKLIGDHGYRIQPVVYAHKFPENLDTSKLRPVLEGTMVLIKIRQVIEVESLKSFYETWSDEEKEEMITSIEDHGQKVPMIINQKFELVDGYRRKFCIEHLGLEDVWVIIKDVEASEEERIIHNKYRKKTKSDEVKEIKTVFNRIPKRQGKKTLGEKYNRHEVIARELGNRWKGDKTIKKVEDIINNDLENDTLLTGIVTQKWSIDKCHEYLEKWKDIDEENRYGFTERLVKGELGITEACKLIESRDSLNKYKDTFVIPNKSFSYNMNCLEIKNKTEFINKVDLIFTSVPYYSLRFYENGEGYDQAGHEETPEEYCDRMAKIFREVSVTMKDTGNVMINIGETYDNGVGLGIVDMLKDAIVRKTKLVYKDRIVWSKPNPKPQNEHVQRPINNLEYILWFVVDPKKAKYNLVTYTHPEKVKKMKITNGAKDVDENGTVWKKVKSISKPYQKIMSHIKAQDVLHMIECTTGKNNEVYKVYSEGGPAVMAELLPFIPIMMTTDENDIVYDPFAGTNVVGRSSILLNRVALSTELSRKYHTIGCGVIENAVKHFNSSDLELVNYHCLPEKGDSGLLLNAA
;
A
#
# COMPACT_ATOMS: atom_id res chain seq x y z
N MET A 1 -3.66 -64.77 78.59
CA MET A 1 -3.54 -65.88 77.65
C MET A 1 -4.41 -65.60 76.44
N ILE A 2 -3.79 -65.47 75.27
CA ILE A 2 -4.18 -66.10 73.99
C ILE A 2 -5.67 -65.98 73.54
N THR A 3 -5.86 -65.07 72.57
CA THR A 3 -6.60 -65.17 71.29
C THR A 3 -8.07 -65.61 71.20
N SER A 4 -8.88 -64.85 70.43
CA SER A 4 -9.32 -65.28 69.08
C SER A 4 -9.92 -64.14 68.22
N LYS A 5 -9.34 -64.01 67.02
CA LYS A 5 -9.87 -63.54 65.71
C LYS A 5 -11.34 -63.96 65.45
N ILE A 6 -12.17 -63.43 64.53
CA ILE A 6 -12.20 -62.44 63.43
C ILE A 6 -13.69 -62.45 62.95
N ASN A 7 -14.30 -61.34 62.52
CA ASN A 7 -15.00 -61.23 61.22
C ASN A 7 -15.72 -59.88 61.01
N ASP A 8 -15.55 -59.41 59.78
CA ASP A 8 -15.96 -58.15 59.17
C ASP A 8 -17.46 -57.90 59.10
N THR A 9 -17.86 -56.63 59.12
CA THR A 9 -18.67 -55.96 58.07
C THR A 9 -18.95 -54.52 58.50
N HIS A 10 -18.23 -53.56 57.92
CA HIS A 10 -18.67 -52.16 57.95
C HIS A 10 -18.76 -51.65 56.51
N GLU A 11 -19.99 -51.66 56.00
CA GLU A 11 -20.41 -50.80 54.89
C GLU A 11 -20.07 -49.35 55.24
N VAL A 12 -19.28 -48.69 54.39
CA VAL A 12 -19.11 -47.24 54.45
C VAL A 12 -20.06 -46.64 53.42
N SER A 13 -21.16 -46.05 53.89
CA SER A 13 -22.09 -45.28 53.08
C SER A 13 -21.42 -43.98 52.61
N ILE A 14 -21.43 -43.72 51.30
CA ILE A 14 -21.10 -42.41 50.73
C ILE A 14 -22.40 -41.60 50.70
N PRO A 15 -22.45 -40.35 51.21
CA PRO A 15 -23.66 -39.56 51.19
C PRO A 15 -23.93 -39.04 49.77
N THR A 16 -25.02 -39.50 49.16
CA THR A 16 -25.61 -38.92 47.95
C THR A 16 -26.63 -37.85 48.36
N VAL A 17 -26.56 -36.65 47.79
CA VAL A 17 -27.62 -35.64 47.93
C VAL A 17 -28.43 -35.59 46.63
N THR A 18 -29.72 -35.91 46.74
CA THR A 18 -30.74 -35.72 45.70
C THR A 18 -31.17 -34.25 45.65
N VAL A 19 -31.30 -33.68 44.46
CA VAL A 19 -31.78 -32.30 44.25
C VAL A 19 -33.27 -32.34 43.94
N GLU A 20 -34.10 -31.73 44.80
CA GLU A 20 -35.52 -31.46 44.54
C GLU A 20 -35.72 -30.06 43.91
N GLU A 21 -36.66 -29.97 42.97
CA GLU A 21 -37.05 -28.77 42.21
C GLU A 21 -37.82 -27.75 43.06
N VAL A 22 -37.52 -26.44 42.94
CA VAL A 22 -38.43 -25.37 43.41
C VAL A 22 -38.40 -24.15 42.46
N SER A 23 -39.59 -23.55 42.29
CA SER A 23 -40.06 -22.66 41.23
C SER A 23 -39.73 -21.16 41.35
N ASN A 24 -39.94 -20.45 40.22
CA ASN A 24 -39.78 -19.01 40.01
C ASN A 24 -40.70 -18.14 40.88
N GLN A 25 -40.14 -17.27 41.74
CA GLN A 25 -40.78 -16.00 42.12
C GLN A 25 -39.79 -15.01 42.78
N THR A 26 -39.76 -13.79 42.22
CA THR A 26 -39.31 -12.50 42.80
C THR A 26 -37.86 -12.03 42.53
N LEU A 27 -37.73 -11.21 41.47
CA LEU A 27 -36.60 -10.33 41.15
C LEU A 27 -36.67 -9.03 41.98
N GLY A 28 -35.54 -8.58 42.51
CA GLY A 28 -35.39 -7.26 43.16
C GLY A 28 -33.92 -6.83 43.27
N MET A 29 -33.56 -5.74 42.59
CA MET A 29 -32.24 -5.09 42.58
C MET A 29 -31.91 -4.39 43.90
N LEU A 30 -30.61 -4.29 44.25
CA LEU A 30 -30.00 -3.18 45.00
C LEU A 30 -28.46 -3.24 44.85
N GLU A 31 -27.87 -2.09 44.48
CA GLU A 31 -26.44 -1.76 44.44
C GLU A 31 -25.94 -1.34 45.83
N ASP A 32 -24.73 -1.76 46.22
CA ASP A 32 -23.93 -1.02 47.21
C ASP A 32 -22.42 -1.25 46.98
N SER A 33 -21.69 -0.14 47.05
CA SER A 33 -20.27 0.02 46.80
C SER A 33 -19.49 -0.06 48.10
N ARG A 34 -18.95 -1.26 48.43
CA ARG A 34 -17.79 -1.55 49.32
C ARG A 34 -17.82 -3.02 49.76
N SER A 35 -17.54 -3.95 48.83
CA SER A 35 -17.05 -5.31 49.12
C SER A 35 -16.64 -5.99 47.80
N ASN A 36 -15.54 -6.75 47.81
CA ASN A 36 -15.07 -7.55 46.66
C ASN A 36 -15.90 -8.82 46.51
N CYS A 37 -17.16 -8.68 46.11
CA CYS A 37 -18.01 -9.79 45.69
C CYS A 37 -18.77 -9.42 44.41
N PHE A 38 -18.37 -10.00 43.28
CA PHE A 38 -19.16 -9.95 42.05
C PHE A 38 -20.48 -10.71 42.28
N LYS A 39 -21.59 -9.97 42.29
CA LYS A 39 -22.95 -10.49 42.23
C LYS A 39 -23.30 -10.68 40.76
N LEU A 40 -23.30 -11.93 40.28
CA LEU A 40 -23.79 -12.29 38.94
C LEU A 40 -25.26 -12.70 39.05
N ILE A 41 -26.13 -11.90 38.45
CA ILE A 41 -27.53 -12.23 38.15
C ILE A 41 -27.49 -13.16 36.94
N GLY A 42 -28.10 -14.33 37.07
CA GLY A 42 -27.97 -15.43 36.12
C GLY A 42 -28.99 -15.44 35.00
N ASP A 43 -28.74 -16.32 34.02
CA ASP A 43 -29.73 -17.25 33.49
C ASP A 43 -29.00 -18.55 33.09
N HIS A 44 -29.34 -19.64 33.78
CA HIS A 44 -28.91 -21.04 33.60
C HIS A 44 -27.42 -21.36 33.82
N GLY A 45 -27.03 -21.59 35.08
CA GLY A 45 -25.72 -22.14 35.42
C GLY A 45 -25.70 -22.83 36.79
N TYR A 46 -25.46 -24.14 36.80
CA TYR A 46 -25.18 -24.92 38.00
C TYR A 46 -23.94 -24.36 38.72
N ARG A 47 -24.00 -24.28 40.06
CA ARG A 47 -22.94 -23.75 40.91
C ARG A 47 -22.12 -24.92 41.46
N ILE A 48 -20.88 -25.10 40.99
CA ILE A 48 -19.91 -25.98 41.66
C ILE A 48 -19.15 -25.12 42.67
N GLN A 49 -19.35 -25.39 43.97
CA GLN A 49 -18.46 -24.91 45.01
C GLN A 49 -17.19 -25.79 44.98
N PRO A 50 -15.97 -25.24 44.88
CA PRO A 50 -14.77 -26.04 45.09
C PRO A 50 -14.67 -26.34 46.58
N VAL A 51 -15.06 -27.55 46.98
CA VAL A 51 -14.70 -28.08 48.29
C VAL A 51 -13.25 -28.52 48.19
N VAL A 52 -12.35 -27.68 48.69
CA VAL A 52 -10.97 -28.04 48.96
C VAL A 52 -10.97 -29.11 50.05
N TYR A 53 -10.48 -30.31 49.75
CA TYR A 53 -9.96 -31.21 50.77
C TYR A 53 -8.52 -31.61 50.47
N ALA A 54 -7.74 -31.45 51.52
CA ALA A 54 -6.32 -31.71 51.62
C ALA A 54 -5.95 -33.17 51.33
N HIS A 55 -4.71 -33.32 50.89
CA HIS A 55 -3.95 -34.55 50.69
C HIS A 55 -4.26 -35.69 51.69
N LYS A 56 -4.84 -36.80 51.20
CA LYS A 56 -4.42 -38.21 51.43
C LYS A 56 -5.44 -39.20 50.84
N PHE A 57 -4.95 -40.19 50.08
CA PHE A 57 -5.72 -41.31 49.51
C PHE A 57 -5.74 -42.53 50.46
N PRO A 58 -6.78 -43.38 50.43
CA PRO A 58 -6.70 -44.77 50.88
C PRO A 58 -6.00 -45.64 49.81
N GLU A 59 -5.05 -46.47 50.23
CA GLU A 59 -4.11 -47.21 49.34
C GLU A 59 -4.72 -48.38 48.53
N ASN A 60 -6.02 -48.65 48.58
CA ASN A 60 -6.62 -49.81 47.89
C ASN A 60 -8.01 -49.49 47.33
N LEU A 61 -8.07 -48.91 46.12
CA LEU A 61 -9.32 -48.76 45.36
C LEU A 61 -9.36 -49.74 44.18
N ASP A 62 -10.28 -50.70 44.24
CA ASP A 62 -10.51 -51.72 43.19
C ASP A 62 -11.25 -51.11 41.99
N THR A 63 -10.53 -50.94 40.87
CA THR A 63 -11.04 -50.31 39.65
C THR A 63 -12.07 -51.16 38.88
N SER A 64 -12.25 -52.44 39.24
CA SER A 64 -13.23 -53.33 38.60
C SER A 64 -14.68 -53.06 39.03
N LYS A 65 -14.90 -52.17 40.01
CA LYS A 65 -16.21 -51.84 40.59
C LYS A 65 -16.76 -50.46 40.22
N LEU A 66 -16.12 -49.76 39.27
CA LEU A 66 -16.58 -48.47 38.78
C LEU A 66 -17.92 -48.65 38.03
N ARG A 67 -19.00 -48.14 38.60
CA ARG A 67 -20.33 -48.06 37.94
C ARG A 67 -20.31 -47.01 36.83
N PRO A 68 -21.27 -47.04 35.88
CA PRO A 68 -21.37 -46.01 34.83
C PRO A 68 -21.38 -44.63 35.46
N VAL A 69 -20.40 -43.80 35.10
CA VAL A 69 -20.27 -42.44 35.64
C VAL A 69 -21.41 -41.60 35.05
N LEU A 70 -22.23 -41.03 35.93
CA LEU A 70 -23.32 -40.13 35.55
C LEU A 70 -22.75 -38.93 34.76
N GLU A 71 -23.43 -38.55 33.68
CA GLU A 71 -23.06 -37.42 32.84
C GLU A 71 -22.84 -36.14 33.66
N GLY A 72 -21.71 -35.46 33.46
CA GLY A 72 -21.38 -34.22 34.17
C GLY A 72 -20.71 -34.41 35.54
N THR A 73 -20.35 -35.63 35.92
CA THR A 73 -19.63 -35.90 37.18
C THR A 73 -18.15 -35.49 37.06
N MET A 74 -17.68 -34.71 38.04
CA MET A 74 -16.25 -34.41 38.20
C MET A 74 -15.56 -35.56 38.95
N VAL A 75 -14.52 -36.13 38.35
CA VAL A 75 -13.77 -37.27 38.88
C VAL A 75 -12.27 -37.03 38.78
N LEU A 76 -11.51 -37.62 39.69
CA LEU A 76 -10.05 -37.62 39.65
C LEU A 76 -9.58 -38.91 38.98
N ILE A 77 -8.76 -38.80 37.93
CA ILE A 77 -8.21 -39.94 37.20
C ILE A 77 -6.71 -39.79 37.00
N LYS A 78 -6.03 -40.86 36.57
CA LYS A 78 -4.61 -40.77 36.20
C LYS A 78 -4.46 -40.07 34.85
N ILE A 79 -3.53 -39.12 34.74
CA ILE A 79 -3.30 -38.32 33.52
C ILE A 79 -3.04 -39.20 32.29
N ARG A 80 -2.34 -40.32 32.46
CA ARG A 80 -2.06 -41.33 31.43
C ARG A 80 -3.30 -42.02 30.85
N GLN A 81 -4.46 -41.92 31.51
CA GLN A 81 -5.71 -42.47 31.01
C GLN A 81 -6.37 -41.51 30.00
N VAL A 82 -5.98 -40.23 29.98
CA VAL A 82 -6.54 -39.24 29.06
C VAL A 82 -5.92 -39.42 27.67
N ILE A 83 -6.77 -39.73 26.69
CA ILE A 83 -6.37 -39.96 25.30
C ILE A 83 -6.49 -38.64 24.53
N GLU A 84 -5.40 -38.15 23.96
CA GLU A 84 -5.44 -36.96 23.09
C GLU A 84 -6.04 -37.29 21.72
N VAL A 85 -6.87 -36.39 21.22
CA VAL A 85 -7.36 -36.43 19.85
C VAL A 85 -6.58 -35.40 19.04
N GLU A 86 -5.72 -35.88 18.13
CA GLU A 86 -4.73 -35.03 17.45
C GLU A 86 -5.38 -33.87 16.67
N SER A 87 -6.49 -34.11 15.99
CA SER A 87 -7.23 -33.06 15.26
C SER A 87 -7.69 -31.92 16.18
N LEU A 88 -8.17 -32.25 17.39
CA LEU A 88 -8.62 -31.29 18.40
C LEU A 88 -7.47 -30.59 19.11
N LYS A 89 -6.32 -31.26 19.24
CA LYS A 89 -5.08 -30.68 19.78
C LYS A 89 -4.60 -29.54 18.90
N SER A 90 -4.58 -29.75 17.59
CA SER A 90 -4.13 -28.77 16.58
C SER A 90 -5.17 -27.69 16.23
N PHE A 91 -6.39 -27.79 16.75
CA PHE A 91 -7.50 -26.91 16.35
C PHE A 91 -7.22 -25.43 16.67
N TYR A 92 -6.87 -25.13 17.93
CA TYR A 92 -6.51 -23.78 18.36
C TYR A 92 -5.01 -23.53 18.27
N GLU A 93 -4.61 -22.29 18.02
CA GLU A 93 -3.19 -21.91 18.03
C GLU A 93 -2.53 -22.19 19.38
N THR A 94 -1.25 -22.57 19.29
CA THR A 94 -0.39 -22.77 20.45
C THR A 94 -0.19 -21.44 21.18
N TRP A 95 -0.25 -21.50 22.50
CA TRP A 95 0.14 -20.42 23.40
C TRP A 95 1.61 -20.02 23.28
N SER A 96 1.91 -18.76 23.63
CA SER A 96 3.27 -18.25 23.78
C SER A 96 4.00 -18.92 24.94
N ASP A 97 5.33 -18.83 24.97
CA ASP A 97 6.12 -19.39 26.08
C ASP A 97 5.80 -18.66 27.41
N GLU A 98 5.52 -17.36 27.37
CA GLU A 98 5.03 -16.61 28.53
C GLU A 98 3.69 -17.16 29.06
N GLU A 99 2.71 -17.39 28.17
CA GLU A 99 1.41 -17.96 28.56
C GLU A 99 1.54 -19.39 29.12
N LYS A 100 2.53 -20.17 28.66
CA LYS A 100 2.84 -21.50 29.21
C LYS A 100 3.35 -21.38 30.63
N GLU A 101 4.39 -20.57 30.84
CA GLU A 101 5.01 -20.40 32.16
C GLU A 101 4.02 -19.86 33.20
N GLU A 102 3.18 -18.89 32.82
CA GLU A 102 2.13 -18.36 33.70
C GLU A 102 1.14 -19.46 34.13
N MET A 103 0.73 -20.32 33.20
CA MET A 103 -0.23 -21.38 33.50
C MET A 103 0.40 -22.55 34.27
N ILE A 104 1.66 -22.90 33.98
CA ILE A 104 2.45 -23.87 34.76
C ILE A 104 2.56 -23.38 36.20
N THR A 105 3.05 -22.16 36.41
CA THR A 105 3.20 -21.52 37.72
C THR A 105 1.86 -21.48 38.46
N SER A 106 0.77 -21.08 37.79
CA SER A 106 -0.54 -21.07 38.44
C SER A 106 -1.03 -22.46 38.85
N ILE A 107 -0.68 -23.54 38.14
CA ILE A 107 -1.08 -24.90 38.50
C ILE A 107 -0.18 -25.42 39.62
N GLU A 108 1.11 -25.07 39.61
CA GLU A 108 2.06 -25.40 40.68
C GLU A 108 1.65 -24.75 42.01
N ASP A 109 1.37 -23.44 42.01
CA ASP A 109 1.07 -22.68 43.23
C ASP A 109 -0.33 -22.92 43.79
N HIS A 110 -1.30 -23.23 42.93
CA HIS A 110 -2.72 -23.23 43.29
C HIS A 110 -3.48 -24.49 42.87
N GLY A 111 -2.81 -25.45 42.27
CA GLY A 111 -3.44 -26.65 41.71
C GLY A 111 -4.33 -26.35 40.49
N GLN A 112 -4.98 -27.41 39.99
CA GLN A 112 -5.89 -27.31 38.86
C GLN A 112 -7.19 -26.58 39.25
N LYS A 113 -7.37 -25.35 38.76
CA LYS A 113 -8.57 -24.54 39.03
C LYS A 113 -9.80 -24.97 38.21
N VAL A 114 -9.60 -25.52 37.02
CA VAL A 114 -10.69 -25.90 36.11
C VAL A 114 -10.45 -27.32 35.58
N PRO A 115 -11.42 -28.25 35.71
CA PRO A 115 -11.27 -29.64 35.27
C PRO A 115 -11.17 -29.75 33.74
N MET A 116 -10.45 -30.75 33.25
CA MET A 116 -10.46 -31.12 31.82
C MET A 116 -11.79 -31.79 31.47
N ILE A 117 -12.13 -31.89 30.19
CA ILE A 117 -13.39 -32.49 29.74
C ILE A 117 -13.04 -33.67 28.85
N ILE A 118 -13.48 -34.85 29.24
CA ILE A 118 -13.27 -36.09 28.49
C ILE A 118 -14.60 -36.75 28.18
N ASN A 119 -14.64 -37.57 27.14
CA ASN A 119 -15.80 -38.42 26.88
C ASN A 119 -15.72 -39.76 27.63
N GLN A 120 -16.74 -40.60 27.48
CA GLN A 120 -16.79 -41.94 28.10
C GLN A 120 -15.67 -42.88 27.64
N LYS A 121 -14.99 -42.60 26.51
CA LYS A 121 -13.83 -43.35 26.01
C LYS A 121 -12.50 -42.80 26.52
N PHE A 122 -12.53 -41.83 27.44
CA PHE A 122 -11.38 -41.07 27.93
C PHE A 122 -10.69 -40.20 26.88
N GLU A 123 -11.33 -39.96 25.74
CA GLU A 123 -10.83 -39.04 24.72
C GLU A 123 -11.02 -37.60 25.18
N LEU A 124 -9.98 -36.78 25.00
CA LEU A 124 -9.94 -35.41 25.45
C LEU A 124 -10.78 -34.49 24.55
N VAL A 125 -11.86 -33.96 25.10
CA VAL A 125 -12.74 -32.99 24.43
C VAL A 125 -12.20 -31.56 24.63
N ASP A 126 -11.87 -31.20 25.88
CA ASP A 126 -11.27 -29.91 26.20
C ASP A 126 -10.27 -29.95 27.36
N GLY A 127 -9.29 -29.04 27.32
CA GLY A 127 -8.26 -28.93 28.35
C GLY A 127 -6.86 -29.38 27.93
N TYR A 128 -6.55 -29.39 26.63
CA TYR A 128 -5.22 -29.72 26.09
C TYR A 128 -4.08 -28.91 26.71
N ARG A 129 -4.27 -27.60 26.93
CA ARG A 129 -3.29 -26.75 27.63
C ARG A 129 -3.05 -27.22 29.08
N ARG A 130 -4.11 -27.68 29.78
CA ARG A 130 -4.00 -28.23 31.13
C ARG A 130 -3.27 -29.56 31.14
N LYS A 131 -3.59 -30.45 30.19
CA LYS A 131 -2.89 -31.72 30.03
C LYS A 131 -1.39 -31.51 29.93
N PHE A 132 -0.98 -30.60 29.03
CA PHE A 132 0.42 -30.24 28.85
C PHE A 132 1.08 -29.77 30.16
N CYS A 133 0.47 -28.83 30.89
CA CYS A 133 1.04 -28.36 32.17
C CYS A 133 1.14 -29.46 33.22
N ILE A 134 0.11 -30.30 33.36
CA ILE A 134 0.06 -31.37 34.35
C ILE A 134 1.16 -32.41 34.06
N GLU A 135 1.33 -32.77 32.78
CA GLU A 135 2.42 -33.65 32.33
C GLU A 135 3.79 -33.00 32.55
N HIS A 136 3.94 -31.71 32.27
CA HIS A 136 5.19 -30.97 32.47
C HIS A 136 5.60 -30.89 33.96
N LEU A 137 4.64 -30.71 34.86
CA LEU A 137 4.85 -30.69 36.31
C LEU A 137 5.05 -32.09 36.92
N GLY A 138 4.95 -33.16 36.13
CA GLY A 138 5.09 -34.53 36.62
C GLY A 138 3.94 -35.00 37.53
N LEU A 139 2.78 -34.36 37.45
CA LEU A 139 1.60 -34.70 38.25
C LEU A 139 0.91 -35.95 37.67
N GLU A 140 0.64 -36.94 38.51
CA GLU A 140 0.02 -38.19 38.05
C GLU A 140 -1.50 -38.13 37.94
N ASP A 141 -2.14 -37.25 38.71
CA ASP A 141 -3.59 -37.20 38.88
C ASP A 141 -4.17 -35.89 38.34
N VAL A 142 -5.35 -35.98 37.71
CA VAL A 142 -6.02 -34.83 37.08
C VAL A 142 -7.53 -34.87 37.30
N TRP A 143 -8.12 -33.71 37.59
CA TRP A 143 -9.57 -33.53 37.65
C TRP A 143 -10.15 -33.42 36.26
N VAL A 144 -11.14 -34.26 35.97
CA VAL A 144 -11.86 -34.29 34.70
C VAL A 144 -13.37 -34.29 34.93
N ILE A 145 -14.12 -33.76 33.98
CA ILE A 145 -15.57 -33.95 33.85
C ILE A 145 -15.79 -34.95 32.72
N ILE A 146 -16.51 -36.03 33.01
CA ILE A 146 -16.91 -37.01 31.99
C ILE A 146 -18.25 -36.59 31.40
N LYS A 147 -18.29 -36.48 30.07
CA LYS A 147 -19.51 -36.17 29.31
C LYS A 147 -19.84 -37.28 28.31
N ASP A 148 -21.12 -37.47 28.05
CA ASP A 148 -21.59 -38.37 27.00
C ASP A 148 -21.68 -37.63 25.66
N VAL A 149 -20.52 -37.23 25.14
CA VAL A 149 -20.38 -36.50 23.88
C VAL A 149 -19.25 -37.08 23.04
N GLU A 150 -19.33 -36.93 21.73
CA GLU A 150 -18.20 -37.26 20.87
C GLU A 150 -17.08 -36.21 21.01
N ALA A 151 -15.82 -36.67 20.99
CA ALA A 151 -14.68 -35.77 20.92
C ALA A 151 -14.63 -35.13 19.53
N SER A 152 -15.29 -33.98 19.41
CA SER A 152 -15.52 -33.27 18.15
C SER A 152 -15.09 -31.81 18.23
N GLU A 153 -14.86 -31.18 17.07
CA GLU A 153 -14.57 -29.74 16.99
C GLU A 153 -15.73 -28.91 17.56
N GLU A 154 -16.96 -29.37 17.40
CA GLU A 154 -18.17 -28.71 17.92
C GLU A 154 -18.11 -28.55 19.44
N GLU A 155 -17.92 -29.65 20.15
CA GLU A 155 -17.79 -29.62 21.61
C GLU A 155 -16.58 -28.80 22.05
N ARG A 156 -15.48 -28.88 21.28
CA ARG A 156 -14.29 -28.07 21.52
C ARG A 156 -14.57 -26.57 21.45
N ILE A 157 -15.35 -26.11 20.45
CA ILE A 157 -15.76 -24.72 20.27
C ILE A 157 -16.71 -24.28 21.39
N ILE A 158 -17.72 -25.10 21.72
CA ILE A 158 -18.68 -24.81 22.80
C ILE A 158 -17.96 -24.57 24.13
N HIS A 159 -17.00 -25.43 24.44
CA HIS A 159 -16.21 -25.34 25.67
C HIS A 159 -15.20 -24.18 25.71
N ASN A 160 -14.88 -23.59 24.56
CA ASN A 160 -13.97 -22.45 24.43
C ASN A 160 -14.67 -21.15 24.02
N LYS A 161 -16.01 -21.06 24.16
CA LYS A 161 -16.79 -19.88 23.75
C LYS A 161 -16.29 -18.56 24.36
N TYR A 162 -15.88 -18.58 25.62
CA TYR A 162 -15.44 -17.40 26.38
C TYR A 162 -13.92 -17.19 26.41
N ARG A 163 -13.17 -18.03 25.68
CA ARG A 163 -11.71 -17.93 25.60
C ARG A 163 -11.32 -16.71 24.76
N LYS A 164 -10.21 -16.07 25.11
CA LYS A 164 -9.53 -15.10 24.25
C LYS A 164 -8.95 -15.85 23.03
N LYS A 165 -9.49 -15.56 21.84
CA LYS A 165 -9.16 -16.25 20.58
C LYS A 165 -8.14 -15.46 19.78
N THR A 166 -7.27 -16.17 19.07
CA THR A 166 -6.42 -15.53 18.05
C THR A 166 -7.22 -15.28 16.77
N LYS A 167 -6.61 -14.57 15.81
CA LYS A 167 -7.25 -14.31 14.51
C LYS A 167 -7.57 -15.60 13.77
N SER A 168 -6.63 -16.56 13.77
CA SER A 168 -6.79 -17.87 13.15
C SER A 168 -7.86 -18.71 13.86
N ASP A 169 -7.89 -18.65 15.20
CA ASP A 169 -8.92 -19.35 15.99
C ASP A 169 -10.33 -18.90 15.58
N GLU A 170 -10.58 -17.59 15.48
CA GLU A 170 -11.90 -17.08 15.08
C GLU A 170 -12.28 -17.50 13.64
N VAL A 171 -11.33 -17.50 12.72
CA VAL A 171 -11.53 -17.93 11.33
C VAL A 171 -11.89 -19.42 11.26
N LYS A 172 -11.14 -20.27 11.97
CA LYS A 172 -11.38 -21.71 12.03
C LYS A 172 -12.77 -22.04 12.57
N GLU A 173 -13.15 -21.41 13.68
CA GLU A 173 -14.48 -21.63 14.26
C GLU A 173 -15.61 -21.29 13.30
N ILE A 174 -15.50 -20.16 12.59
CA ILE A 174 -16.50 -19.75 11.61
C ILE A 174 -16.62 -20.81 10.51
N LYS A 175 -15.48 -21.25 9.94
CA LYS A 175 -15.45 -22.29 8.90
C LYS A 175 -16.09 -23.60 9.39
N THR A 176 -15.76 -24.05 10.61
CA THR A 176 -16.37 -25.26 11.21
C THR A 176 -17.89 -25.13 11.30
N VAL A 177 -18.42 -23.96 11.69
CA VAL A 177 -19.88 -23.73 11.75
C VAL A 177 -20.53 -23.84 10.36
N PHE A 178 -19.92 -23.25 9.32
CA PHE A 178 -20.44 -23.34 7.95
C PHE A 178 -20.40 -24.76 7.39
N ASN A 179 -19.31 -25.49 7.63
CA ASN A 179 -19.12 -26.88 7.17
C ASN A 179 -20.10 -27.85 7.85
N ARG A 180 -20.36 -27.66 9.15
CA ARG A 180 -21.28 -28.51 9.94
C ARG A 180 -22.72 -28.43 9.46
N ILE A 181 -23.17 -27.27 8.97
CA ILE A 181 -24.58 -27.05 8.65
C ILE A 181 -24.80 -27.22 7.14
N PRO A 182 -25.29 -28.39 6.65
CA PRO A 182 -25.38 -28.65 5.22
C PRO A 182 -26.53 -27.90 4.54
N LYS A 183 -26.36 -27.67 3.23
CA LYS A 183 -27.43 -27.23 2.32
C LYS A 183 -28.48 -28.34 2.21
N ARG A 184 -29.69 -28.14 2.76
CA ARG A 184 -30.83 -29.06 2.59
C ARG A 184 -31.81 -28.47 1.59
N GLN A 185 -31.85 -28.98 0.36
CA GLN A 185 -32.89 -28.62 -0.60
C GLN A 185 -34.18 -29.42 -0.28
N GLY A 186 -35.30 -28.72 -0.10
CA GLY A 186 -36.64 -29.29 -0.24
C GLY A 186 -37.19 -30.24 0.85
N LYS A 187 -36.46 -30.58 1.92
CA LYS A 187 -37.01 -31.42 3.00
C LYS A 187 -37.58 -30.60 4.17
N LYS A 188 -38.91 -30.60 4.28
CA LYS A 188 -39.63 -30.19 5.50
C LYS A 188 -39.35 -31.21 6.60
N THR A 189 -38.97 -30.76 7.79
CA THR A 189 -38.88 -31.62 8.97
C THR A 189 -39.85 -31.07 10.00
N LEU A 190 -40.80 -31.89 10.46
CA LEU A 190 -41.64 -31.63 11.65
C LEU A 190 -42.29 -30.22 11.73
N GLY A 191 -42.84 -29.72 10.63
CA GLY A 191 -43.70 -28.51 10.64
C GLY A 191 -42.98 -27.16 10.63
N GLU A 192 -41.67 -27.10 10.91
CA GLU A 192 -40.88 -25.86 10.83
C GLU A 192 -40.08 -25.76 9.52
N LYS A 193 -40.05 -24.56 8.92
CA LYS A 193 -39.29 -24.29 7.71
C LYS A 193 -37.81 -24.21 8.08
N TYR A 194 -37.03 -25.25 7.76
CA TYR A 194 -35.58 -25.22 7.94
C TYR A 194 -34.97 -24.04 7.18
N ASN A 195 -34.50 -23.04 7.93
CA ASN A 195 -33.79 -21.90 7.39
C ASN A 195 -32.31 -22.00 7.80
N ARG A 196 -31.49 -22.59 6.91
CA ARG A 196 -30.06 -22.78 7.12
C ARG A 196 -29.35 -21.51 7.60
N HIS A 197 -29.71 -20.37 7.01
CA HIS A 197 -29.05 -19.08 7.30
C HIS A 197 -29.36 -18.58 8.71
N GLU A 198 -30.56 -18.84 9.23
CA GLU A 198 -30.93 -18.52 10.63
C GLU A 198 -30.18 -19.40 11.62
N VAL A 199 -30.00 -20.69 11.30
CA VAL A 199 -29.20 -21.60 12.13
C VAL A 199 -27.75 -21.14 12.18
N ILE A 200 -27.13 -20.88 11.03
CA ILE A 200 -25.75 -20.36 10.96
C ILE A 200 -25.63 -19.03 11.74
N ALA A 201 -26.55 -18.10 11.53
CA ALA A 201 -26.54 -16.82 12.24
C ALA A 201 -26.58 -17.00 13.77
N ARG A 202 -27.44 -17.89 14.28
CA ARG A 202 -27.56 -18.18 15.71
C ARG A 202 -26.28 -18.78 16.29
N GLU A 203 -25.68 -19.73 15.60
CA GLU A 203 -24.44 -20.40 16.01
C GLU A 203 -23.24 -19.45 16.03
N LEU A 204 -23.21 -18.49 15.10
CA LEU A 204 -22.22 -17.40 15.07
C LEU A 204 -22.56 -16.24 16.01
N GLY A 205 -23.46 -16.44 16.98
CA GLY A 205 -23.81 -15.41 17.96
C GLY A 205 -24.49 -14.18 17.35
N ASN A 206 -25.20 -14.35 16.24
CA ASN A 206 -25.86 -13.28 15.48
C ASN A 206 -24.91 -12.20 14.95
N ARG A 207 -23.62 -12.52 14.79
CA ARG A 207 -22.60 -11.64 14.21
C ARG A 207 -23.00 -11.15 12.82
N TRP A 208 -23.59 -12.03 12.01
CA TRP A 208 -24.13 -11.71 10.69
C TRP A 208 -25.57 -12.21 10.57
N LYS A 209 -26.43 -11.42 9.91
CA LYS A 209 -27.86 -11.68 9.79
C LYS A 209 -28.32 -11.56 8.34
N GLY A 210 -29.34 -12.33 8.01
CA GLY A 210 -29.99 -12.32 6.71
C GLY A 210 -29.38 -13.31 5.73
N ASP A 211 -30.25 -13.92 4.92
CA ASP A 211 -29.92 -14.93 3.91
C ASP A 211 -28.79 -14.46 2.97
N LYS A 212 -28.93 -13.26 2.39
CA LYS A 212 -27.95 -12.69 1.46
C LYS A 212 -26.56 -12.57 2.08
N THR A 213 -26.45 -12.05 3.31
CA THR A 213 -25.17 -11.86 4.00
C THR A 213 -24.50 -13.19 4.27
N ILE A 214 -25.24 -14.18 4.77
CA ILE A 214 -24.70 -15.50 5.08
C ILE A 214 -24.22 -16.21 3.81
N LYS A 215 -24.95 -16.09 2.68
CA LYS A 215 -24.50 -16.61 1.38
C LYS A 215 -23.18 -15.98 0.94
N LYS A 216 -23.05 -14.66 1.01
CA LYS A 216 -21.80 -13.96 0.65
C LYS A 216 -20.62 -14.41 1.51
N VAL A 217 -20.82 -14.57 2.82
CA VAL A 217 -19.77 -15.08 3.71
C VAL A 217 -19.39 -16.51 3.34
N GLU A 218 -20.37 -17.37 3.04
CA GLU A 218 -20.10 -18.73 2.57
C GLU A 218 -19.30 -18.74 1.26
N ASP A 219 -19.67 -17.88 0.30
CA ASP A 219 -18.97 -17.75 -0.97
C ASP A 219 -17.53 -17.26 -0.76
N ILE A 220 -17.30 -16.32 0.16
CA ILE A 220 -15.97 -15.86 0.56
C ILE A 220 -15.16 -17.00 1.18
N ILE A 221 -15.74 -17.78 2.10
CA ILE A 221 -15.06 -18.93 2.72
C ILE A 221 -14.58 -19.93 1.67
N ASN A 222 -15.39 -20.20 0.66
CA ASN A 222 -15.09 -21.21 -0.35
C ASN A 222 -14.08 -20.75 -1.39
N ASN A 223 -13.92 -19.43 -1.58
CA ASN A 223 -13.07 -18.83 -2.60
C ASN A 223 -12.07 -17.82 -2.01
N ASP A 224 -11.74 -17.96 -0.73
CA ASP A 224 -10.86 -17.01 -0.04
C ASP A 224 -9.46 -17.01 -0.67
N LEU A 225 -8.72 -15.95 -0.41
CA LEU A 225 -7.32 -15.84 -0.79
C LEU A 225 -6.43 -16.66 0.17
N GLU A 226 -5.14 -16.73 -0.16
CA GLU A 226 -4.13 -17.36 0.68
C GLU A 226 -4.23 -16.89 2.14
N ASN A 227 -4.06 -17.82 3.09
CA ASN A 227 -4.11 -17.57 4.53
C ASN A 227 -5.43 -16.96 5.02
N ASP A 228 -6.55 -17.22 4.33
CA ASP A 228 -7.88 -16.74 4.69
C ASP A 228 -7.94 -15.21 4.82
N THR A 229 -7.25 -14.52 3.91
CA THR A 229 -7.03 -13.07 3.98
C THR A 229 -8.35 -12.30 4.08
N LEU A 230 -9.36 -12.64 3.27
CA LEU A 230 -10.63 -11.89 3.24
C LEU A 230 -11.43 -12.14 4.51
N LEU A 231 -11.60 -13.40 4.92
CA LEU A 231 -12.32 -13.72 6.15
C LEU A 231 -11.62 -13.15 7.39
N THR A 232 -10.28 -13.24 7.44
CA THR A 232 -9.47 -12.60 8.49
C THR A 232 -9.70 -11.10 8.54
N GLY A 233 -9.72 -10.43 7.37
CA GLY A 233 -10.00 -9.00 7.27
C GLY A 233 -11.41 -8.63 7.75
N ILE A 234 -12.43 -9.44 7.43
CA ILE A 234 -13.81 -9.22 7.89
C ILE A 234 -13.89 -9.29 9.41
N VAL A 235 -13.28 -10.32 10.01
CA VAL A 235 -13.38 -10.58 11.44
C VAL A 235 -12.55 -9.59 12.26
N THR A 236 -11.33 -9.28 11.81
CA THR A 236 -10.34 -8.58 12.64
C THR A 236 -10.23 -7.09 12.31
N GLN A 237 -10.43 -6.72 11.05
CA GLN A 237 -10.28 -5.35 10.55
C GLN A 237 -11.63 -4.71 10.17
N LYS A 238 -12.74 -5.42 10.40
CA LYS A 238 -14.11 -4.98 10.06
C LYS A 238 -14.26 -4.67 8.56
N TRP A 239 -13.60 -5.43 7.70
CA TRP A 239 -13.80 -5.31 6.26
C TRP A 239 -15.27 -5.57 5.88
N SER A 240 -15.76 -4.84 4.88
CA SER A 240 -17.11 -5.02 4.38
C SER A 240 -17.25 -6.35 3.64
N ILE A 241 -18.22 -7.17 4.06
CA ILE A 241 -18.57 -8.44 3.40
C ILE A 241 -18.93 -8.19 1.95
N ASP A 242 -19.71 -7.14 1.67
CA ASP A 242 -20.11 -6.80 0.30
C ASP A 242 -18.90 -6.48 -0.58
N LYS A 243 -17.88 -5.81 -0.05
CA LYS A 243 -16.65 -5.49 -0.79
C LYS A 243 -15.75 -6.70 -0.99
N CYS A 244 -15.65 -7.59 0.00
CA CYS A 244 -14.90 -8.85 -0.16
C CYS A 244 -15.56 -9.74 -1.22
N HIS A 245 -16.89 -9.81 -1.22
CA HIS A 245 -17.65 -10.57 -2.22
C HIS A 245 -17.55 -9.95 -3.63
N GLU A 246 -17.71 -8.63 -3.75
CA GLU A 246 -17.50 -7.89 -5.01
C GLU A 246 -16.08 -8.10 -5.57
N TYR A 247 -15.07 -8.12 -4.69
CA TYR A 247 -13.69 -8.38 -5.09
C TYR A 247 -13.53 -9.76 -5.71
N LEU A 248 -14.08 -10.80 -5.08
CA LEU A 248 -14.01 -12.17 -5.62
C LEU A 248 -14.81 -12.33 -6.93
N GLU A 249 -15.97 -11.70 -7.04
CA GLU A 249 -16.82 -11.84 -8.24
C GLU A 249 -16.29 -11.10 -9.47
N LYS A 250 -15.45 -10.07 -9.27
CA LYS A 250 -15.07 -9.15 -10.34
C LYS A 250 -13.60 -8.78 -10.34
N TRP A 251 -13.10 -8.27 -9.22
CA TRP A 251 -11.83 -7.54 -9.22
C TRP A 251 -10.60 -8.44 -9.15
N LYS A 252 -10.71 -9.61 -8.50
CA LYS A 252 -9.62 -10.59 -8.40
C LYS A 252 -9.13 -11.01 -9.79
N ASP A 253 -10.03 -11.47 -10.64
CA ASP A 253 -9.69 -11.95 -11.98
C ASP A 253 -9.10 -10.81 -12.83
N ILE A 254 -9.69 -9.62 -12.78
CA ILE A 254 -9.17 -8.43 -13.48
C ILE A 254 -7.73 -8.09 -13.03
N ASP A 255 -7.47 -8.11 -11.72
CA ASP A 255 -6.15 -7.80 -11.17
C ASP A 255 -5.09 -8.84 -11.55
N GLU A 256 -5.44 -10.13 -11.46
CA GLU A 256 -4.55 -11.25 -11.76
C GLU A 256 -4.26 -11.37 -13.27
N GLU A 257 -5.29 -11.28 -14.12
CA GLU A 257 -5.15 -11.37 -15.58
C GLU A 257 -4.33 -10.21 -16.15
N ASN A 258 -4.55 -9.00 -15.65
CA ASN A 258 -3.81 -7.81 -16.10
C ASN A 258 -2.50 -7.59 -15.30
N ARG A 259 -2.22 -8.46 -14.33
CA ARG A 259 -1.01 -8.41 -13.48
C ARG A 259 -0.79 -7.06 -12.81
N TYR A 260 -1.82 -6.42 -12.27
CA TYR A 260 -1.63 -5.16 -11.56
C TYR A 260 -0.99 -5.34 -10.17
N GLY A 261 -1.15 -6.52 -9.56
CA GLY A 261 -0.47 -6.92 -8.33
C GLY A 261 -1.14 -6.44 -7.03
N PHE A 262 -2.39 -5.98 -7.07
CA PHE A 262 -3.09 -5.54 -5.84
C PHE A 262 -3.51 -6.72 -4.97
N THR A 263 -3.76 -7.89 -5.55
CA THR A 263 -4.08 -9.14 -4.84
C THR A 263 -2.92 -9.56 -3.94
N GLU A 264 -1.69 -9.53 -4.44
CA GLU A 264 -0.50 -9.86 -3.63
C GLU A 264 -0.32 -8.90 -2.45
N ARG A 265 -0.56 -7.61 -2.67
CA ARG A 265 -0.46 -6.58 -1.62
C ARG A 265 -1.58 -6.70 -0.59
N LEU A 266 -2.76 -7.12 -1.03
CA LEU A 266 -3.89 -7.44 -0.15
C LEU A 266 -3.55 -8.64 0.75
N VAL A 267 -2.96 -9.71 0.21
CA VAL A 267 -2.51 -10.90 0.97
C VAL A 267 -1.37 -10.55 1.95
N LYS A 268 -0.44 -9.69 1.56
CA LYS A 268 0.64 -9.19 2.44
C LYS A 268 0.15 -8.25 3.55
N GLY A 269 -1.14 -7.85 3.53
CA GLY A 269 -1.72 -6.94 4.49
C GLY A 269 -1.29 -5.47 4.31
N GLU A 270 -0.76 -5.12 3.14
CA GLU A 270 -0.38 -3.74 2.80
C GLU A 270 -1.59 -2.87 2.43
N LEU A 271 -2.70 -3.50 2.03
CA LEU A 271 -3.92 -2.84 1.59
C LEU A 271 -5.14 -3.38 2.33
N GLY A 272 -6.14 -2.52 2.52
CA GLY A 272 -7.49 -2.93 2.89
C GLY A 272 -8.34 -3.26 1.67
N ILE A 273 -9.38 -4.10 1.82
CA ILE A 273 -10.22 -4.53 0.68
C ILE A 273 -10.84 -3.36 -0.11
N THR A 274 -11.29 -2.31 0.58
CA THR A 274 -11.93 -1.15 -0.08
C THR A 274 -10.92 -0.37 -0.93
N GLU A 275 -9.68 -0.29 -0.46
CA GLU A 275 -8.60 0.36 -1.20
C GLU A 275 -8.18 -0.48 -2.40
N ALA A 276 -8.01 -1.80 -2.22
CA ALA A 276 -7.70 -2.72 -3.31
C ALA A 276 -8.72 -2.63 -4.46
N CYS A 277 -10.02 -2.72 -4.17
CA CYS A 277 -11.05 -2.59 -5.22
C CYS A 277 -10.97 -1.24 -5.95
N LYS A 278 -10.76 -0.13 -5.23
CA LYS A 278 -10.64 1.21 -5.83
C LYS A 278 -9.40 1.34 -6.73
N LEU A 279 -8.27 0.77 -6.31
CA LEU A 279 -7.03 0.79 -7.08
C LEU A 279 -7.16 -0.03 -8.35
N ILE A 280 -7.74 -1.24 -8.26
CA ILE A 280 -8.02 -2.10 -9.42
C ILE A 280 -8.95 -1.37 -10.40
N GLU A 281 -10.08 -0.84 -9.91
CA GLU A 281 -11.04 -0.09 -10.74
C GLU A 281 -10.38 1.10 -11.45
N SER A 282 -9.63 1.91 -10.70
CA SER A 282 -8.94 3.08 -11.26
C SER A 282 -7.90 2.65 -12.30
N ARG A 283 -7.09 1.63 -12.01
CA ARG A 283 -6.06 1.13 -12.93
C ARG A 283 -6.65 0.55 -14.21
N ASP A 284 -7.72 -0.23 -14.07
CA ASP A 284 -8.41 -0.89 -15.18
C ASP A 284 -9.12 0.13 -16.09
N SER A 285 -9.69 1.19 -15.51
CA SER A 285 -10.33 2.26 -16.29
C SER A 285 -9.38 2.95 -17.29
N LEU A 286 -8.06 2.88 -17.05
CA LEU A 286 -7.03 3.44 -17.94
C LEU A 286 -6.75 2.56 -19.17
N ASN A 287 -7.21 1.31 -19.20
CA ASN A 287 -7.06 0.41 -20.35
C ASN A 287 -7.82 0.88 -21.60
N LYS A 288 -8.74 1.85 -21.45
CA LYS A 288 -9.39 2.52 -22.57
C LYS A 288 -8.41 3.20 -23.52
N TYR A 289 -7.22 3.59 -23.04
CA TYR A 289 -6.19 4.22 -23.86
C TYR A 289 -5.42 3.17 -24.65
N LYS A 290 -5.25 3.36 -25.96
CA LYS A 290 -4.50 2.45 -26.84
C LYS A 290 -3.01 2.79 -26.87
N ASP A 291 -2.19 1.91 -27.46
CA ASP A 291 -0.73 2.13 -27.60
C ASP A 291 -0.40 3.37 -28.42
N THR A 292 -1.29 3.77 -29.33
CA THR A 292 -1.24 5.05 -30.01
C THR A 292 -2.41 5.90 -29.54
N PHE A 293 -2.09 7.03 -28.93
CA PHE A 293 -3.06 8.00 -28.44
C PHE A 293 -2.80 9.36 -29.08
N VAL A 294 -3.77 9.84 -29.87
CA VAL A 294 -3.63 11.06 -30.67
C VAL A 294 -4.81 11.98 -30.39
N ILE A 295 -4.49 13.23 -30.05
CA ILE A 295 -5.44 14.34 -30.05
C ILE A 295 -4.99 15.30 -31.16
N PRO A 296 -5.76 15.43 -32.26
CA PRO A 296 -5.36 16.24 -33.41
C PRO A 296 -4.89 17.63 -33.00
N ASN A 297 -3.74 18.05 -33.55
CA ASN A 297 -3.09 19.35 -33.30
C ASN A 297 -2.71 19.63 -31.84
N LYS A 298 -2.80 18.64 -30.93
CA LYS A 298 -2.46 18.83 -29.51
C LYS A 298 -1.47 17.80 -28.99
N SER A 299 -1.66 16.51 -29.32
CA SER A 299 -0.80 15.46 -28.77
C SER A 299 -0.68 14.24 -29.67
N PHE A 300 0.53 13.69 -29.72
CA PHE A 300 0.85 12.34 -30.20
C PHE A 300 1.60 11.60 -29.10
N SER A 301 1.00 10.57 -28.52
CA SER A 301 1.57 9.74 -27.45
C SER A 301 1.62 8.30 -27.91
N TYR A 302 2.81 7.69 -27.80
CA TYR A 302 3.05 6.32 -28.25
C TYR A 302 3.62 5.47 -27.10
N ASN A 303 3.00 4.31 -26.86
CA ASN A 303 3.58 3.27 -26.04
C ASN A 303 4.56 2.45 -26.88
N MET A 304 5.82 2.89 -26.93
CA MET A 304 6.85 2.26 -27.76
C MET A 304 8.25 2.61 -27.25
N ASN A 305 9.26 1.89 -27.74
CA ASN A 305 10.65 2.28 -27.54
C ASN A 305 10.92 3.59 -28.30
N CYS A 306 11.47 4.60 -27.62
CA CYS A 306 11.78 5.89 -28.23
C CYS A 306 12.69 5.79 -29.47
N LEU A 307 13.53 4.76 -29.57
CA LEU A 307 14.37 4.52 -30.75
C LEU A 307 13.58 4.23 -32.03
N GLU A 308 12.32 3.84 -31.91
CA GLU A 308 11.42 3.61 -33.05
C GLU A 308 10.83 4.90 -33.61
N ILE A 309 11.03 6.05 -32.94
CA ILE A 309 10.50 7.34 -33.42
C ILE A 309 11.01 7.70 -34.81
N LYS A 310 12.21 7.24 -35.19
CA LYS A 310 12.77 7.44 -36.54
C LYS A 310 11.94 6.81 -37.65
N ASN A 311 11.07 5.85 -37.32
CA ASN A 311 10.15 5.22 -38.26
C ASN A 311 8.89 6.07 -38.48
N LYS A 312 8.64 7.09 -37.65
CA LYS A 312 7.56 8.07 -37.79
C LYS A 312 8.06 9.22 -38.66
N THR A 313 8.04 9.00 -39.97
CA THR A 313 8.60 9.93 -40.97
C THR A 313 7.95 11.31 -40.92
N GLU A 314 6.72 11.43 -40.42
CA GLU A 314 6.00 12.67 -40.20
C GLU A 314 6.67 13.62 -39.18
N PHE A 315 7.54 13.10 -38.30
CA PHE A 315 8.26 13.89 -37.29
C PHE A 315 9.71 14.18 -37.64
N ILE A 316 10.23 13.65 -38.75
CA ILE A 316 11.62 13.89 -39.17
C ILE A 316 11.82 15.36 -39.53
N ASN A 317 12.83 16.00 -38.91
CA ASN A 317 13.10 17.43 -39.04
C ASN A 317 11.89 18.34 -38.71
N LYS A 318 11.02 17.96 -37.77
CA LYS A 318 9.83 18.72 -37.36
C LYS A 318 9.81 19.15 -35.90
N VAL A 319 10.59 18.51 -35.03
CA VAL A 319 10.60 18.79 -33.59
C VAL A 319 11.43 20.05 -33.30
N ASP A 320 10.89 20.95 -32.47
CA ASP A 320 11.50 22.21 -32.08
C ASP A 320 12.30 22.09 -30.77
N LEU A 321 11.78 21.28 -29.85
CA LEU A 321 12.40 21.02 -28.55
C LEU A 321 12.27 19.55 -28.19
N ILE A 322 13.39 18.90 -27.86
CA ILE A 322 13.37 17.72 -26.99
C ILE A 322 13.57 18.20 -25.55
N PHE A 323 12.59 17.97 -24.68
CA PHE A 323 12.72 18.23 -23.25
C PHE A 323 12.31 16.99 -22.47
N THR A 324 13.17 16.50 -21.59
CA THR A 324 12.93 15.25 -20.89
C THR A 324 13.72 15.16 -19.58
N SER A 325 13.29 14.25 -18.70
CA SER A 325 14.11 13.75 -17.60
C SER A 325 14.47 12.30 -17.91
N VAL A 326 15.76 12.02 -18.09
CA VAL A 326 16.22 10.65 -18.35
C VAL A 326 16.03 9.76 -17.12
N PRO A 327 15.98 8.42 -17.27
CA PRO A 327 16.15 7.50 -16.15
C PRO A 327 17.51 7.75 -15.50
N TYR A 328 17.57 8.10 -14.22
CA TYR A 328 18.84 8.39 -13.55
C TYR A 328 19.58 7.10 -13.21
N TYR A 329 20.91 7.13 -13.37
CA TYR A 329 21.78 5.97 -13.12
C TYR A 329 21.61 5.42 -11.71
N SER A 330 21.24 4.14 -11.62
CA SER A 330 21.12 3.31 -10.42
C SER A 330 20.22 3.87 -9.31
N LEU A 331 19.18 4.65 -9.66
CA LEU A 331 18.30 5.28 -8.66
C LEU A 331 16.91 4.66 -8.54
N ARG A 332 16.32 4.16 -9.62
CA ARG A 332 14.91 3.76 -9.64
C ARG A 332 14.71 2.56 -10.54
N PHE A 333 13.88 1.64 -10.07
CA PHE A 333 13.27 0.63 -10.92
C PHE A 333 11.97 1.19 -11.50
N TYR A 334 11.82 1.13 -12.83
CA TYR A 334 10.60 1.53 -13.52
C TYR A 334 9.88 0.26 -13.99
N GLU A 335 8.58 0.19 -13.75
CA GLU A 335 7.78 -0.95 -14.21
C GLU A 335 7.68 -0.93 -15.74
N ASN A 336 8.49 -1.73 -16.43
CA ASN A 336 8.63 -1.66 -17.88
C ASN A 336 7.96 -2.81 -18.64
N GLY A 337 7.15 -3.65 -17.98
CA GLY A 337 6.73 -4.93 -18.54
C GLY A 337 7.86 -5.98 -18.50
N GLU A 338 7.54 -7.25 -18.67
CA GLU A 338 8.54 -8.33 -18.62
C GLU A 338 9.53 -8.25 -19.79
N GLY A 339 10.84 -8.44 -19.51
CA GLY A 339 11.87 -8.65 -20.54
C GLY A 339 12.56 -7.40 -21.11
N TYR A 340 12.34 -6.20 -20.55
CA TYR A 340 12.97 -4.99 -21.06
C TYR A 340 14.27 -4.63 -20.31
N ASP A 341 15.32 -4.37 -21.08
CA ASP A 341 16.59 -3.78 -20.64
C ASP A 341 16.36 -2.30 -20.26
N GLN A 342 16.14 -2.05 -18.98
CA GLN A 342 15.85 -0.72 -18.44
C GLN A 342 17.11 0.18 -18.45
N ALA A 343 17.00 1.33 -19.10
CA ALA A 343 18.01 2.39 -19.01
C ALA A 343 18.19 2.88 -17.56
N GLY A 344 19.44 3.09 -17.15
CA GLY A 344 19.81 3.48 -15.80
C GLY A 344 20.24 2.33 -14.90
N HIS A 345 20.31 1.09 -15.40
CA HIS A 345 20.80 -0.09 -14.66
C HIS A 345 22.04 -0.73 -15.31
N GLU A 346 22.75 0.02 -16.14
CA GLU A 346 24.01 -0.40 -16.73
C GLU A 346 25.07 -0.70 -15.65
N GLU A 347 26.03 -1.57 -15.94
CA GLU A 347 27.02 -1.99 -14.95
C GLU A 347 27.91 -0.82 -14.52
N THR A 348 28.20 0.10 -15.45
CA THR A 348 29.07 1.26 -15.19
C THR A 348 28.41 2.60 -15.55
N PRO A 349 28.79 3.70 -14.86
CA PRO A 349 28.39 5.06 -15.21
C PRO A 349 28.66 5.44 -16.68
N GLU A 350 29.78 4.99 -17.23
CA GLU A 350 30.22 5.25 -18.60
C GLU A 350 29.31 4.57 -19.61
N GLU A 351 28.96 3.30 -19.39
CA GLU A 351 28.03 2.55 -20.25
C GLU A 351 26.64 3.18 -20.24
N TYR A 352 26.16 3.64 -19.08
CA TYR A 352 24.92 4.40 -18.98
C TYR A 352 24.97 5.67 -19.83
N CYS A 353 26.00 6.50 -19.65
CA CYS A 353 26.14 7.75 -20.39
C CYS A 353 26.26 7.51 -21.91
N ASP A 354 26.96 6.45 -22.29
CA ASP A 354 27.14 6.03 -23.67
C ASP A 354 25.83 5.55 -24.31
N ARG A 355 25.02 4.79 -23.57
CA ARG A 355 23.67 4.39 -24.00
C ARG A 355 22.76 5.61 -24.16
N MET A 356 22.78 6.54 -23.21
CA MET A 356 21.99 7.79 -23.31
C MET A 356 22.39 8.61 -24.52
N ALA A 357 23.69 8.80 -24.76
CA ALA A 357 24.18 9.52 -25.93
C ALA A 357 23.77 8.83 -27.24
N LYS A 358 23.76 7.49 -27.28
CA LYS A 358 23.22 6.73 -28.42
C LYS A 358 21.73 7.00 -28.62
N ILE A 359 20.92 7.00 -27.56
CA ILE A 359 19.49 7.32 -27.66
C ILE A 359 19.29 8.73 -28.21
N PHE A 360 19.96 9.75 -27.64
CA PHE A 360 19.86 11.14 -28.10
C PHE A 360 20.29 11.31 -29.55
N ARG A 361 21.32 10.57 -30.01
CA ARG A 361 21.68 10.54 -31.43
C ARG A 361 20.51 10.07 -32.30
N GLU A 362 19.86 8.96 -31.94
CA GLU A 362 18.79 8.37 -32.74
C GLU A 362 17.50 9.21 -32.71
N VAL A 363 17.15 9.82 -31.57
CA VAL A 363 15.95 10.68 -31.49
C VAL A 363 16.17 12.06 -32.10
N SER A 364 17.42 12.55 -32.15
CA SER A 364 17.74 13.87 -32.71
C SER A 364 17.45 14.01 -34.21
N VAL A 365 17.22 12.91 -34.94
CA VAL A 365 16.78 12.93 -36.35
C VAL A 365 15.40 13.59 -36.53
N THR A 366 14.62 13.70 -35.47
CA THR A 366 13.33 14.39 -35.46
C THR A 366 13.47 15.92 -35.43
N MET A 367 14.65 16.43 -35.04
CA MET A 367 14.86 17.85 -34.75
C MET A 367 15.02 18.71 -36.00
N LYS A 368 14.47 19.93 -35.98
CA LYS A 368 14.83 21.00 -36.92
C LYS A 368 16.26 21.49 -36.67
N ASP A 369 16.85 22.15 -37.67
CA ASP A 369 18.12 22.88 -37.51
C ASP A 369 18.08 23.96 -36.40
N THR A 370 16.91 24.58 -36.20
CA THR A 370 16.66 25.58 -35.15
C THR A 370 16.43 24.95 -33.77
N GLY A 371 16.47 23.62 -33.70
CA GLY A 371 16.02 22.82 -32.58
C GLY A 371 16.93 22.85 -31.36
N ASN A 372 16.31 22.67 -30.20
CA ASN A 372 16.97 22.60 -28.89
C ASN A 372 16.75 21.22 -28.25
N VAL A 373 17.76 20.74 -27.51
CA VAL A 373 17.66 19.51 -26.70
C VAL A 373 18.01 19.87 -25.27
N MET A 374 17.13 19.59 -24.32
CA MET A 374 17.28 19.94 -22.92
C MET A 374 16.98 18.72 -22.04
N ILE A 375 17.97 18.33 -21.23
CA ILE A 375 17.94 17.07 -20.49
C ILE A 375 18.05 17.37 -19.01
N ASN A 376 16.98 17.11 -18.27
CA ASN A 376 17.00 17.13 -16.81
C ASN A 376 17.72 15.90 -16.27
N ILE A 377 18.72 16.12 -15.42
CA ILE A 377 19.50 15.08 -14.76
C ILE A 377 20.03 15.54 -13.41
N GLY A 378 20.05 14.63 -12.44
CA GLY A 378 20.69 14.82 -11.14
C GLY A 378 21.95 13.96 -11.00
N GLU A 379 22.77 14.31 -10.01
CA GLU A 379 23.93 13.48 -9.65
C GLU A 379 23.50 12.19 -8.93
N THR A 380 24.21 11.10 -9.21
CA THR A 380 24.14 9.85 -8.46
C THR A 380 25.31 9.79 -7.48
N TYR A 381 25.04 9.29 -6.28
CA TYR A 381 26.04 9.19 -5.23
C TYR A 381 26.20 7.74 -4.81
N ASP A 382 27.44 7.30 -4.67
CA ASP A 382 27.79 6.05 -4.00
C ASP A 382 28.58 6.38 -2.74
N ASN A 383 28.12 5.88 -1.59
CA ASN A 383 28.74 6.11 -0.27
C ASN A 383 29.12 7.58 0.02
N GLY A 384 28.27 8.52 -0.39
CA GLY A 384 28.48 9.96 -0.18
C GLY A 384 29.37 10.65 -1.23
N VAL A 385 29.95 9.89 -2.16
CA VAL A 385 30.77 10.40 -3.26
C VAL A 385 29.92 10.54 -4.52
N GLY A 386 29.98 11.69 -5.18
CA GLY A 386 29.31 11.89 -6.46
C GLY A 386 30.04 11.14 -7.57
N LEU A 387 29.28 10.45 -8.43
CA LEU A 387 29.86 9.65 -9.52
C LEU A 387 30.25 10.49 -10.75
N GLY A 388 29.82 11.75 -10.83
CA GLY A 388 30.12 12.64 -11.95
C GLY A 388 29.21 12.43 -13.15
N ILE A 389 28.03 11.84 -12.96
CA ILE A 389 27.11 11.43 -14.03
C ILE A 389 26.74 12.60 -14.93
N VAL A 390 26.53 13.78 -14.35
CA VAL A 390 26.08 14.98 -15.07
C VAL A 390 27.11 15.42 -16.11
N ASP A 391 28.39 15.44 -15.73
CA ASP A 391 29.48 15.83 -16.63
C ASP A 391 29.83 14.74 -17.63
N MET A 392 29.82 13.46 -17.20
CA MET A 392 30.03 12.33 -18.10
C MET A 392 28.97 12.24 -19.18
N LEU A 393 27.69 12.45 -18.84
CA LEU A 393 26.60 12.45 -19.81
C LEU A 393 26.76 13.60 -20.82
N LYS A 394 27.07 14.81 -20.33
CA LYS A 394 27.35 15.96 -21.19
C LYS A 394 28.45 15.64 -22.20
N ASP A 395 29.57 15.10 -21.72
CA ASP A 395 30.72 14.76 -22.57
C ASP A 395 30.40 13.63 -23.55
N ALA A 396 29.63 12.62 -23.14
CA ALA A 396 29.20 11.52 -24.00
C ALA A 396 28.31 12.03 -25.14
N ILE A 397 27.34 12.91 -24.86
CA ILE A 397 26.47 13.51 -25.89
C ILE A 397 27.29 14.33 -26.88
N VAL A 398 28.19 15.19 -26.42
CA VAL A 398 29.04 16.01 -27.31
C VAL A 398 29.94 15.13 -28.17
N ARG A 399 30.54 14.07 -27.62
CA ARG A 399 31.47 13.20 -28.36
C ARG A 399 30.77 12.28 -29.35
N LYS A 400 29.53 11.84 -29.07
CA LYS A 400 28.85 10.78 -29.83
C LYS A 400 27.69 11.25 -30.68
N THR A 401 27.35 12.54 -30.64
CA THR A 401 26.27 13.15 -31.43
C THR A 401 26.78 14.38 -32.19
N LYS A 402 25.92 14.98 -33.02
CA LYS A 402 26.19 16.28 -33.65
C LYS A 402 25.68 17.46 -32.83
N LEU A 403 25.11 17.21 -31.65
CA LEU A 403 24.57 18.25 -30.79
C LEU A 403 25.70 19.07 -30.19
N VAL A 404 25.55 20.39 -30.21
CA VAL A 404 26.49 21.33 -29.62
C VAL A 404 26.01 21.73 -28.24
N TYR A 405 26.84 21.57 -27.22
CA TYR A 405 26.53 22.04 -25.87
C TYR A 405 26.43 23.57 -25.87
N LYS A 406 25.31 24.08 -25.34
CA LYS A 406 25.00 25.52 -25.28
C LYS A 406 25.16 26.07 -23.87
N ASP A 407 24.54 25.44 -22.88
CA ASP A 407 24.62 25.88 -21.49
C ASP A 407 24.15 24.79 -20.50
N ARG A 408 24.27 25.07 -19.19
CA ARG A 408 23.70 24.29 -18.10
C ARG A 408 22.83 25.19 -17.24
N ILE A 409 21.59 24.77 -17.05
CA ILE A 409 20.67 25.42 -16.11
C ILE A 409 20.63 24.60 -14.82
N VAL A 410 20.71 25.27 -13.68
CA VAL A 410 20.61 24.67 -12.34
C VAL A 410 19.18 24.85 -11.83
N TRP A 411 18.51 23.74 -11.54
CA TRP A 411 17.20 23.71 -10.89
C TRP A 411 17.35 23.46 -9.39
N SER A 412 16.98 24.44 -8.56
CA SER A 412 16.97 24.27 -7.11
C SER A 412 15.59 23.85 -6.61
N LYS A 413 15.56 22.66 -6.00
CA LYS A 413 14.37 22.09 -5.35
C LYS A 413 14.11 22.79 -4.02
N PRO A 414 12.85 23.19 -3.73
CA PRO A 414 12.53 23.97 -2.55
C PRO A 414 12.65 23.15 -1.27
N ASN A 415 12.22 21.88 -1.33
CA ASN A 415 12.17 20.93 -0.22
C ASN A 415 12.87 19.63 -0.65
N PRO A 416 14.20 19.53 -0.53
CA PRO A 416 14.89 18.27 -0.79
C PRO A 416 14.44 17.19 0.20
N LYS A 417 14.53 15.91 -0.20
CA LYS A 417 14.24 14.81 0.72
C LYS A 417 15.17 14.89 1.94
N PRO A 418 14.66 14.68 3.18
CA PRO A 418 15.51 14.60 4.36
C PRO A 418 16.59 13.53 4.17
N GLN A 419 17.80 13.83 4.62
CA GLN A 419 18.95 12.94 4.54
C GLN A 419 19.37 12.56 5.96
N ASN A 420 19.73 11.29 6.17
CA ASN A 420 20.21 10.82 7.46
C ASN A 420 21.56 11.47 7.82
N GLU A 421 21.78 11.77 9.10
CA GLU A 421 23.01 12.37 9.64
C GLU A 421 24.28 11.55 9.37
N HIS A 422 24.15 10.23 9.16
CA HIS A 422 25.28 9.35 8.82
C HIS A 422 25.78 9.52 7.39
N VAL A 423 25.03 10.19 6.50
CA VAL A 423 25.45 10.40 5.12
C VAL A 423 26.38 11.61 5.05
N GLN A 424 27.67 11.36 4.84
CA GLN A 424 28.75 12.36 4.91
C GLN A 424 28.88 13.22 3.63
N ARG A 425 27.79 13.90 3.23
CA ARG A 425 27.81 14.90 2.15
C ARG A 425 26.70 15.94 2.32
N PRO A 426 26.83 17.13 1.70
CA PRO A 426 25.73 18.09 1.64
C PRO A 426 24.44 17.48 1.07
N ILE A 427 23.29 17.97 1.53
CA ILE A 427 21.99 17.55 1.02
C ILE A 427 21.86 17.97 -0.44
N ASN A 428 21.60 17.00 -1.32
CA ASN A 428 21.39 17.29 -2.72
C ASN A 428 20.00 17.93 -2.92
N ASN A 429 19.98 19.24 -3.17
CA ASN A 429 18.78 19.99 -3.53
C ASN A 429 18.81 20.50 -4.98
N LEU A 430 19.78 20.07 -5.78
CA LEU A 430 19.95 20.52 -7.16
C LEU A 430 19.61 19.41 -8.16
N GLU A 431 19.10 19.84 -9.29
CA GLU A 431 19.11 19.11 -10.56
C GLU A 431 19.66 20.04 -11.63
N TYR A 432 20.05 19.47 -12.77
CA TYR A 432 20.65 20.20 -13.87
C TYR A 432 19.86 19.94 -15.14
N ILE A 433 19.64 20.98 -15.94
CA ILE A 433 19.18 20.85 -17.31
C ILE A 433 20.40 21.10 -18.20
N LEU A 434 20.89 20.05 -18.83
CA LEU A 434 21.93 20.14 -19.85
C LEU A 434 21.28 20.58 -21.16
N TRP A 435 21.71 21.73 -21.69
CA TRP A 435 21.13 22.33 -22.90
C TRP A 435 22.10 22.22 -24.07
N PHE A 436 21.62 21.56 -25.13
CA PHE A 436 22.28 21.40 -26.40
C PHE A 436 21.43 21.96 -27.55
N VAL A 437 22.07 22.21 -28.69
CA VAL A 437 21.45 22.73 -29.90
C VAL A 437 21.92 21.98 -31.13
N VAL A 438 21.09 21.95 -32.16
CA VAL A 438 21.45 21.35 -33.46
C VAL A 438 22.43 22.26 -34.21
N ASP A 439 22.06 23.52 -34.44
CA ASP A 439 22.95 24.54 -35.01
C ASP A 439 22.96 25.79 -34.10
N PRO A 440 24.09 26.13 -33.45
CA PRO A 440 24.17 27.27 -32.54
C PRO A 440 23.92 28.63 -33.22
N LYS A 441 24.06 28.73 -34.54
CA LYS A 441 23.78 29.95 -35.30
C LYS A 441 22.29 30.15 -35.60
N LYS A 442 21.51 29.07 -35.59
CA LYS A 442 20.08 29.07 -35.92
C LYS A 442 19.19 28.78 -34.71
N ALA A 443 19.74 28.19 -33.65
CA ALA A 443 18.99 27.70 -32.51
C ALA A 443 18.04 28.76 -31.94
N LYS A 444 16.77 28.39 -31.82
CA LYS A 444 15.71 29.27 -31.31
C LYS A 444 15.98 29.65 -29.85
N TYR A 445 15.82 30.93 -29.54
CA TYR A 445 15.89 31.44 -28.18
C TYR A 445 14.96 32.64 -28.01
N ASN A 446 13.94 32.48 -27.19
CA ASN A 446 13.06 33.53 -26.73
C ASN A 446 13.59 34.08 -25.40
N LEU A 447 13.75 35.40 -25.33
CA LEU A 447 14.15 36.07 -24.09
C LEU A 447 12.97 36.14 -23.11
N VAL A 448 12.89 35.17 -22.20
CA VAL A 448 11.92 35.20 -21.10
C VAL A 448 12.35 36.23 -20.06
N THR A 449 11.43 37.14 -19.74
CA THR A 449 11.61 38.19 -18.73
C THR A 449 10.52 38.13 -17.67
N TYR A 450 10.71 38.77 -16.52
CA TYR A 450 9.66 38.87 -15.50
C TYR A 450 9.88 40.07 -14.60
N THR A 451 8.81 40.57 -13.98
CA THR A 451 8.88 41.66 -13.01
C THR A 451 8.48 41.14 -11.64
N HIS A 452 9.43 41.14 -10.70
CA HIS A 452 9.14 40.69 -9.33
C HIS A 452 8.30 41.76 -8.62
N PRO A 453 7.12 41.42 -8.06
CA PRO A 453 6.18 42.40 -7.48
C PRO A 453 6.82 43.29 -6.41
N GLU A 454 7.66 42.72 -5.56
CA GLU A 454 8.35 43.44 -4.47
C GLU A 454 9.67 44.11 -4.88
N LYS A 455 10.16 43.93 -6.12
CA LYS A 455 11.45 44.47 -6.59
C LYS A 455 11.32 45.32 -7.85
N VAL A 456 10.22 46.06 -7.98
CA VAL A 456 10.00 46.97 -9.11
C VAL A 456 11.10 48.03 -9.14
N LYS A 457 12.04 47.90 -10.08
CA LYS A 457 13.15 48.85 -10.25
C LYS A 457 12.69 50.02 -11.12
N LYS A 458 12.80 51.25 -10.59
CA LYS A 458 12.71 52.47 -11.40
C LYS A 458 13.87 52.52 -12.39
N MET A 459 13.58 52.84 -13.65
CA MET A 459 14.61 53.00 -14.68
C MET A 459 15.55 54.14 -14.28
N LYS A 460 16.85 53.86 -14.24
CA LYS A 460 17.90 54.84 -13.97
C LYS A 460 19.09 54.61 -14.88
N ILE A 461 19.83 55.68 -15.15
CA ILE A 461 21.12 55.57 -15.83
C ILE A 461 22.10 54.89 -14.87
N THR A 462 22.72 53.83 -15.35
CA THR A 462 23.78 53.10 -14.66
C THR A 462 25.10 53.29 -15.39
N ASN A 463 26.18 53.41 -14.62
CA ASN A 463 27.52 53.39 -15.16
C ASN A 463 27.94 51.93 -15.31
N GLY A 464 28.21 51.47 -16.53
CA GLY A 464 28.69 50.11 -16.78
C GLY A 464 29.98 49.79 -16.00
N ALA A 465 30.34 48.50 -15.98
CA ALA A 465 31.61 48.06 -15.42
C ALA A 465 32.76 48.38 -16.38
N LYS A 466 33.97 48.51 -15.82
CA LYS A 466 35.19 48.35 -16.62
C LYS A 466 35.45 46.86 -16.71
N ASP A 467 35.82 46.40 -17.89
CA ASP A 467 36.26 45.03 -18.10
C ASP A 467 37.54 45.03 -18.93
N VAL A 468 38.26 43.92 -18.91
CA VAL A 468 39.52 43.74 -19.64
C VAL A 468 39.33 42.58 -20.61
N ASP A 469 39.63 42.79 -21.90
CA ASP A 469 39.57 41.70 -22.87
C ASP A 469 40.78 40.76 -22.78
N GLU A 470 40.73 39.69 -23.59
CA GLU A 470 41.80 38.70 -23.74
C GLU A 470 43.16 39.30 -24.12
N ASN A 471 43.19 40.52 -24.66
CA ASN A 471 44.40 41.23 -25.06
C ASN A 471 44.87 42.25 -24.02
N GLY A 472 44.24 42.31 -22.84
CA GLY A 472 44.58 43.24 -21.77
C GLY A 472 44.03 44.66 -21.98
N THR A 473 43.18 44.89 -22.97
CA THR A 473 42.61 46.22 -23.23
C THR A 473 41.45 46.49 -22.28
N VAL A 474 41.54 47.60 -21.54
CA VAL A 474 40.49 48.01 -20.61
C VAL A 474 39.39 48.77 -21.36
N TRP A 475 38.18 48.23 -21.34
CA TRP A 475 37.02 48.81 -22.01
C TRP A 475 36.53 50.06 -21.25
N LYS A 476 36.14 51.10 -22.01
CA LYS A 476 35.55 52.31 -21.42
C LYS A 476 34.17 51.99 -20.86
N LYS A 477 33.83 52.56 -19.69
CA LYS A 477 32.49 52.43 -19.11
C LYS A 477 31.45 53.02 -20.05
N VAL A 478 30.54 52.18 -20.53
CA VAL A 478 29.38 52.61 -21.31
C VAL A 478 28.22 52.89 -20.34
N LYS A 479 27.51 54.00 -20.53
CA LYS A 479 26.27 54.27 -19.78
C LYS A 479 25.16 53.38 -20.33
N SER A 480 24.42 52.71 -19.46
CA SER A 480 23.24 51.92 -19.84
C SER A 480 22.06 52.28 -18.95
N ILE A 481 20.84 52.00 -19.41
CA ILE A 481 19.61 52.25 -18.64
C ILE A 481 19.18 50.94 -17.98
N SER A 482 18.92 50.97 -16.67
CA SER A 482 18.40 49.81 -15.95
C SER A 482 17.00 49.45 -16.45
N LYS A 483 16.76 48.17 -16.70
CA LYS A 483 15.44 47.66 -17.13
C LYS A 483 14.51 47.46 -15.92
N PRO A 484 13.19 47.65 -16.10
CA PRO A 484 12.20 47.43 -15.04
C PRO A 484 11.91 45.94 -14.79
N TYR A 485 12.32 45.06 -15.70
CA TYR A 485 12.18 43.60 -15.63
C TYR A 485 13.52 42.91 -15.39
N GLN A 486 13.46 41.65 -14.97
CA GLN A 486 14.56 40.70 -14.83
C GLN A 486 14.55 39.69 -15.97
N LYS A 487 15.67 39.00 -16.18
CA LYS A 487 15.82 37.89 -17.14
C LYS A 487 15.95 36.58 -16.37
N ILE A 488 15.61 35.47 -17.01
CA ILE A 488 15.94 34.14 -16.48
C ILE A 488 17.47 33.98 -16.45
N MET A 489 17.99 33.59 -15.28
CA MET A 489 19.41 33.26 -15.08
C MET A 489 19.62 31.75 -15.24
N SER A 490 20.86 31.31 -15.41
CA SER A 490 21.23 29.88 -15.43
C SER A 490 20.99 29.18 -14.09
N HIS A 491 20.62 29.90 -13.03
CA HIS A 491 20.16 29.35 -11.77
C HIS A 491 18.68 29.65 -11.59
N ILE A 492 17.84 28.62 -11.74
CA ILE A 492 16.40 28.69 -11.55
C ILE A 492 16.06 28.06 -10.21
N LYS A 493 15.56 28.86 -9.27
CA LYS A 493 14.95 28.33 -8.04
C LYS A 493 13.47 28.14 -8.28
N ALA A 494 12.91 27.01 -7.83
CA ALA A 494 11.47 26.75 -7.97
C ALA A 494 10.61 27.86 -7.34
N GLN A 495 11.07 28.45 -6.23
CA GLN A 495 10.39 29.57 -5.58
C GLN A 495 10.43 30.84 -6.44
N ASP A 496 11.52 31.10 -7.15
CA ASP A 496 11.61 32.25 -8.06
C ASP A 496 10.68 32.07 -9.27
N VAL A 497 10.49 30.83 -9.76
CA VAL A 497 9.48 30.50 -10.78
C VAL A 497 8.07 30.57 -10.23
N LEU A 498 7.85 30.24 -8.96
CA LEU A 498 6.53 30.40 -8.31
C LEU A 498 6.08 31.86 -8.28
N HIS A 499 7.03 32.80 -8.18
CA HIS A 499 6.76 34.23 -8.30
C HIS A 499 6.55 34.70 -9.75
N MET A 500 6.73 33.82 -10.74
CA MET A 500 6.47 34.05 -12.16
C MET A 500 5.22 33.32 -12.66
N ILE A 501 4.93 32.13 -12.12
CA ILE A 501 3.81 31.24 -12.46
C ILE A 501 3.31 30.62 -11.14
N GLU A 502 2.10 30.97 -10.69
CA GLU A 502 1.50 30.37 -9.49
C GLU A 502 1.16 28.89 -9.74
N CYS A 503 1.78 27.96 -8.99
CA CYS A 503 1.51 26.53 -9.04
C CYS A 503 1.68 25.90 -7.65
N THR A 504 0.97 24.81 -7.35
CA THR A 504 1.14 24.10 -6.07
C THR A 504 2.54 23.47 -5.97
N THR A 505 3.29 23.79 -4.91
CA THR A 505 4.56 23.10 -4.59
C THR A 505 4.26 21.80 -3.83
N GLY A 506 4.76 20.65 -4.31
CA GLY A 506 4.53 19.36 -3.66
C GLY A 506 4.41 18.19 -4.64
N LYS A 507 3.61 17.17 -4.26
CA LYS A 507 3.23 16.06 -5.16
C LYS A 507 2.53 16.62 -6.40
N ASN A 508 2.79 16.02 -7.56
CA ASN A 508 2.15 16.41 -8.81
C ASN A 508 0.67 15.99 -8.79
N ASN A 509 -0.19 16.86 -8.27
CA ASN A 509 -1.61 16.58 -8.01
C ASN A 509 -2.35 16.13 -9.28
N GLU A 510 -1.94 16.62 -10.44
CA GLU A 510 -2.58 16.33 -11.72
C GLU A 510 -2.37 14.87 -12.15
N VAL A 511 -1.19 14.32 -11.88
CA VAL A 511 -0.92 12.88 -12.08
C VAL A 511 -1.73 12.06 -11.07
N TYR A 512 -1.74 12.46 -9.79
CA TYR A 512 -2.44 11.73 -8.73
C TYR A 512 -3.97 11.76 -8.86
N LYS A 513 -4.53 12.77 -9.54
CA LYS A 513 -5.96 12.83 -9.91
C LYS A 513 -6.32 11.79 -10.98
N VAL A 514 -5.39 11.44 -11.86
CA VAL A 514 -5.59 10.40 -12.89
C VAL A 514 -5.41 9.02 -12.28
N TYR A 515 -4.36 8.85 -11.47
CA TYR A 515 -4.07 7.59 -10.83
C TYR A 515 -3.42 7.80 -9.47
N SER A 516 -4.05 7.30 -8.40
CA SER A 516 -3.70 7.63 -7.01
C SER A 516 -2.35 7.12 -6.55
N GLU A 517 -1.76 6.12 -7.21
CA GLU A 517 -0.38 5.70 -6.93
C GLU A 517 0.66 6.56 -7.66
N GLY A 518 0.25 7.29 -8.69
CA GLY A 518 1.12 8.12 -9.53
C GLY A 518 2.19 7.31 -10.27
N GLY A 519 3.41 7.85 -10.35
CA GLY A 519 4.60 7.20 -10.92
C GLY A 519 5.80 7.25 -9.97
N PRO A 520 6.83 6.41 -10.18
CA PRO A 520 7.96 6.25 -9.25
C PRO A 520 8.88 7.49 -9.17
N ALA A 521 8.89 8.32 -10.21
CA ALA A 521 9.64 9.56 -10.28
C ALA A 521 8.91 10.57 -11.19
N VAL A 522 7.90 11.24 -10.65
CA VAL A 522 7.15 12.27 -11.40
C VAL A 522 7.94 13.58 -11.40
N MET A 523 8.12 14.17 -12.58
CA MET A 523 8.77 15.48 -12.76
C MET A 523 7.99 16.58 -12.05
N ALA A 524 8.71 17.58 -11.53
CA ALA A 524 8.09 18.80 -11.00
C ALA A 524 7.34 19.54 -12.11
N GLU A 525 6.06 19.86 -11.88
CA GLU A 525 5.15 20.42 -12.90
C GLU A 525 5.66 21.73 -13.52
N LEU A 526 6.32 22.57 -12.73
CA LEU A 526 6.86 23.86 -13.18
C LEU A 526 8.11 23.75 -14.06
N LEU A 527 8.85 22.65 -13.95
CA LEU A 527 10.18 22.54 -14.54
C LEU A 527 10.19 22.72 -16.07
N PRO A 528 9.25 22.16 -16.86
CA PRO A 528 9.27 22.28 -18.32
C PRO A 528 8.90 23.67 -18.84
N PHE A 529 8.13 24.48 -18.11
CA PHE A 529 7.53 25.71 -18.63
C PHE A 529 8.57 26.70 -19.15
N ILE A 530 9.60 26.98 -18.36
CA ILE A 530 10.66 27.93 -18.73
C ILE A 530 11.46 27.42 -19.95
N PRO A 531 12.00 26.18 -19.96
CA PRO A 531 12.59 25.56 -21.15
C PRO A 531 11.73 25.65 -22.42
N ILE A 532 10.45 25.30 -22.34
CA ILE A 532 9.51 25.34 -23.47
C ILE A 532 9.35 26.77 -23.97
N MET A 533 9.05 27.74 -23.08
CA MET A 533 8.89 29.14 -23.48
C MET A 533 10.18 29.73 -24.07
N MET A 534 11.34 29.38 -23.51
CA MET A 534 12.65 29.84 -23.98
C MET A 534 13.00 29.35 -25.38
N THR A 535 12.43 28.25 -25.86
CA THR A 535 12.95 27.58 -27.07
C THR A 535 11.89 27.21 -28.11
N THR A 536 10.62 27.52 -27.85
CA THR A 536 9.49 27.22 -28.75
C THR A 536 8.47 28.35 -28.79
N ASP A 537 7.69 28.40 -29.86
CA ASP A 537 6.49 29.24 -30.01
C ASP A 537 5.23 28.37 -29.99
N GLU A 538 4.06 29.01 -29.98
CA GLU A 538 2.80 28.27 -30.09
C GLU A 538 2.77 27.44 -31.38
N ASN A 539 2.16 26.25 -31.28
CA ASN A 539 2.09 25.22 -32.31
C ASN A 539 3.41 24.51 -32.68
N ASP A 540 4.55 24.91 -32.11
CA ASP A 540 5.80 24.15 -32.23
C ASP A 540 5.66 22.77 -31.55
N ILE A 541 6.48 21.81 -31.96
CA ILE A 541 6.44 20.43 -31.45
C ILE A 541 7.47 20.26 -30.33
N VAL A 542 7.01 19.83 -29.16
CA VAL A 542 7.84 19.46 -28.01
C VAL A 542 7.82 17.95 -27.84
N TYR A 543 8.98 17.30 -27.89
CA TYR A 543 9.13 15.86 -27.76
C TYR A 543 9.72 15.45 -26.41
N ASP A 544 9.05 14.55 -25.69
CA ASP A 544 9.58 13.83 -24.55
C ASP A 544 9.79 12.33 -24.87
N PRO A 545 11.04 11.86 -25.07
CA PRO A 545 11.33 10.45 -25.33
C PRO A 545 11.16 9.53 -24.11
N PHE A 546 11.10 10.08 -22.89
CA PHE A 546 10.94 9.35 -21.63
C PHE A 546 9.76 9.92 -20.84
N ALA A 547 8.57 9.90 -21.46
CA ALA A 547 7.45 10.72 -21.02
C ALA A 547 6.95 10.40 -19.60
N GLY A 548 7.11 9.15 -19.14
CA GLY A 548 6.55 8.70 -17.87
C GLY A 548 5.05 8.97 -17.82
N THR A 549 4.64 9.79 -16.86
CA THR A 549 3.23 10.24 -16.71
C THR A 549 2.90 11.51 -17.52
N ASN A 550 3.75 11.85 -18.50
CA ASN A 550 3.56 12.89 -19.52
C ASN A 550 3.42 14.34 -19.00
N VAL A 551 4.24 14.70 -18.00
CA VAL A 551 4.28 16.06 -17.43
C VAL A 551 4.72 17.09 -18.48
N VAL A 552 5.72 16.75 -19.31
CA VAL A 552 6.21 17.63 -20.38
C VAL A 552 5.09 17.88 -21.39
N GLY A 553 4.40 16.84 -21.85
CA GLY A 553 3.30 16.99 -22.79
C GLY A 553 2.14 17.82 -22.23
N ARG A 554 1.83 17.70 -20.92
CA ARG A 554 0.89 18.60 -20.24
C ARG A 554 1.35 20.07 -20.33
N SER A 555 2.59 20.37 -19.94
CA SER A 555 3.14 21.73 -19.99
C SER A 555 3.13 22.29 -21.42
N SER A 556 3.45 21.46 -22.42
CA SER A 556 3.38 21.84 -23.83
C SER A 556 1.97 22.24 -24.24
N ILE A 557 0.95 21.44 -23.90
CA ILE A 557 -0.44 21.72 -24.27
C ILE A 557 -0.97 22.99 -23.58
N LEU A 558 -0.65 23.19 -22.30
CA LEU A 558 -1.03 24.40 -21.56
C LEU A 558 -0.39 25.66 -22.15
N LEU A 559 0.80 25.53 -22.73
CA LEU A 559 1.45 26.57 -23.51
C LEU A 559 1.02 26.58 -24.99
N ASN A 560 -0.01 25.86 -25.40
CA ASN A 560 -0.46 25.77 -26.80
C ASN A 560 0.62 25.29 -27.79
N ARG A 561 1.51 24.40 -27.35
CA ARG A 561 2.44 23.63 -28.20
C ARG A 561 1.85 22.25 -28.49
N VAL A 562 2.37 21.57 -29.51
CA VAL A 562 2.01 20.18 -29.81
C VAL A 562 2.93 19.25 -29.00
N ALA A 563 2.33 18.39 -28.18
CA ALA A 563 3.06 17.37 -27.43
C ALA A 563 3.35 16.15 -28.31
N LEU A 564 4.61 15.72 -28.37
CA LEU A 564 5.02 14.42 -28.87
C LEU A 564 5.62 13.65 -27.69
N SER A 565 5.27 12.38 -27.53
CA SER A 565 5.76 11.59 -26.40
C SER A 565 5.89 10.12 -26.74
N THR A 566 6.92 9.49 -26.18
CA THR A 566 7.08 8.03 -26.17
C THR A 566 7.28 7.56 -24.74
N GLU A 567 6.66 6.44 -24.39
CA GLU A 567 6.81 5.79 -23.09
C GLU A 567 6.82 4.28 -23.27
N LEU A 568 7.80 3.60 -22.68
CA LEU A 568 7.94 2.15 -22.83
C LEU A 568 6.92 1.41 -21.96
N SER A 569 6.72 1.87 -20.73
CA SER A 569 5.78 1.27 -19.79
C SER A 569 4.34 1.52 -20.22
N ARG A 570 3.60 0.44 -20.47
CA ARG A 570 2.16 0.52 -20.73
C ARG A 570 1.41 1.22 -19.59
N LYS A 571 1.81 0.96 -18.34
CA LYS A 571 1.23 1.58 -17.16
C LYS A 571 1.42 3.09 -17.18
N TYR A 572 2.66 3.58 -17.28
CA TYR A 572 2.92 5.01 -17.26
C TYR A 572 2.36 5.72 -18.49
N HIS A 573 2.39 5.07 -19.66
CA HIS A 573 1.78 5.59 -20.88
C HIS A 573 0.28 5.87 -20.69
N THR A 574 -0.49 4.88 -20.20
CA THR A 574 -1.95 5.05 -20.02
C THR A 574 -2.29 6.12 -18.97
N ILE A 575 -1.50 6.25 -17.90
CA ILE A 575 -1.61 7.37 -16.95
C ILE A 575 -1.32 8.70 -17.67
N GLY A 576 -0.25 8.76 -18.47
CA GLY A 576 0.13 9.91 -19.27
C GLY A 576 -0.97 10.34 -20.25
N CYS A 577 -1.67 9.41 -20.91
CA CYS A 577 -2.81 9.74 -21.77
C CYS A 577 -3.92 10.45 -20.99
N GLY A 578 -4.25 10.00 -19.78
CA GLY A 578 -5.23 10.68 -18.93
C GLY A 578 -4.78 12.09 -18.51
N VAL A 579 -3.48 12.27 -18.25
CA VAL A 579 -2.90 13.59 -17.95
C VAL A 579 -3.02 14.54 -19.15
N ILE A 580 -2.78 14.04 -20.35
CA ILE A 580 -2.93 14.79 -21.61
C ILE A 580 -4.40 15.17 -21.87
N GLU A 581 -5.34 14.26 -21.70
CA GLU A 581 -6.77 14.57 -21.83
C GLU A 581 -7.21 15.68 -20.89
N ASN A 582 -6.72 15.65 -19.65
CA ASN A 582 -7.00 16.70 -18.67
C ASN A 582 -6.33 18.02 -19.07
N ALA A 583 -5.09 17.99 -19.55
CA ALA A 583 -4.38 19.19 -20.01
C ALA A 583 -5.13 19.93 -21.12
N VAL A 584 -5.71 19.21 -22.09
CA VAL A 584 -6.53 19.81 -23.15
C VAL A 584 -7.77 20.50 -22.60
N LYS A 585 -8.42 19.92 -21.58
CA LYS A 585 -9.59 20.52 -20.91
C LYS A 585 -9.22 21.74 -20.06
N HIS A 586 -8.01 21.74 -19.49
CA HIS A 586 -7.52 22.81 -18.63
C HIS A 586 -6.91 23.99 -19.40
N PHE A 587 -6.60 23.81 -20.70
CA PHE A 587 -6.05 24.89 -21.51
C PHE A 587 -7.00 26.09 -21.58
N ASN A 588 -6.48 27.26 -21.27
CA ASN A 588 -7.18 28.54 -21.34
C ASN A 588 -6.33 29.54 -22.12
N SER A 589 -6.87 30.05 -23.23
CA SER A 589 -6.17 31.00 -24.10
C SER A 589 -5.91 32.35 -23.42
N SER A 590 -6.86 32.84 -22.61
CA SER A 590 -6.72 34.12 -21.91
C SER A 590 -5.60 34.08 -20.86
N ASP A 591 -5.44 32.95 -20.18
CA ASP A 591 -4.34 32.77 -19.23
C ASP A 591 -2.98 32.74 -19.97
N LEU A 592 -2.92 32.06 -21.13
CA LEU A 592 -1.72 32.03 -21.96
C LEU A 592 -1.35 33.41 -22.52
N GLU A 593 -2.34 34.21 -22.95
CA GLU A 593 -2.12 35.58 -23.38
C GLU A 593 -1.52 36.44 -22.26
N LEU A 594 -2.01 36.28 -21.02
CA LEU A 594 -1.49 36.97 -19.85
C LEU A 594 -0.03 36.56 -19.56
N VAL A 595 0.27 35.26 -19.63
CA VAL A 595 1.64 34.74 -19.49
C VAL A 595 2.55 35.32 -20.58
N ASN A 596 2.12 35.29 -21.84
CA ASN A 596 2.87 35.86 -22.97
C ASN A 596 3.11 37.36 -22.77
N TYR A 597 2.10 38.13 -22.35
CA TYR A 597 2.23 39.56 -22.10
C TYR A 597 3.28 39.87 -21.02
N HIS A 598 3.27 39.16 -19.90
CA HIS A 598 4.19 39.41 -18.79
C HIS A 598 5.58 38.82 -19.00
N CYS A 599 5.67 37.65 -19.63
CA CYS A 599 6.92 36.89 -19.72
C CYS A 599 7.65 37.07 -21.05
N LEU A 600 6.92 37.36 -22.13
CA LEU A 600 7.40 37.48 -23.50
C LEU A 600 6.86 38.78 -24.14
N PRO A 601 7.24 39.97 -23.64
CA PRO A 601 6.62 41.25 -24.03
C PRO A 601 6.76 41.62 -25.51
N GLU A 602 7.67 40.99 -26.26
CA GLU A 602 7.74 41.14 -27.73
C GLU A 602 6.62 40.39 -28.48
N LYS A 603 5.87 39.51 -27.79
CA LYS A 603 4.78 38.69 -28.34
C LYS A 603 3.40 39.04 -27.77
N GLY A 604 3.33 39.83 -26.70
CA GLY A 604 2.06 40.26 -26.10
C GLY A 604 1.42 41.40 -26.87
N ASP A 605 0.16 41.25 -27.29
CA ASP A 605 -0.61 42.35 -27.87
C ASP A 605 -1.09 43.31 -26.76
N SER A 606 -0.79 44.60 -26.90
CA SER A 606 -1.08 45.63 -25.89
C SER A 606 -2.57 46.02 -25.79
N GLY A 607 -3.43 45.50 -26.67
CA GLY A 607 -4.83 45.92 -26.81
C GLY A 607 -5.80 45.49 -25.70
N LEU A 608 -5.44 44.51 -24.84
CA LEU A 608 -6.39 43.87 -23.90
C LEU A 608 -6.46 44.52 -22.50
N LEU A 609 -5.51 45.38 -22.13
CA LEU A 609 -5.53 46.10 -20.84
C LEU A 609 -6.66 47.14 -20.73
N LEU A 610 -7.42 47.39 -21.81
CA LEU A 610 -8.57 48.29 -21.80
C LEU A 610 -9.87 47.65 -21.27
N ASN A 611 -9.94 46.32 -21.12
CA ASN A 611 -11.18 45.63 -20.72
C ASN A 611 -11.11 44.89 -19.36
N ALA A 612 -9.97 44.93 -18.67
CA ALA A 612 -9.77 44.22 -17.40
C ALA A 612 -9.37 45.15 -16.22
N ALA A 613 -9.65 46.45 -16.33
CA ALA A 613 -9.48 47.43 -15.26
C ALA A 613 -10.82 47.83 -14.64
#